data_AF-A0A1H7P6B5-F1
#
_entry.id   AF-A0A1H7P6B5-F1
#
_cell.length_a   1.000
_cell.length_b   1.000
_cell.length_c   1.000
_cell.angle_alpha   90.00
_cell.angle_beta   90.00
_cell.angle_gamma   90.00
#
_symmetry.space_group_name_H-M   'P 1'
#
loop_
_entity.id
_entity.type
_entity.pdbx_description
1 polymer ?
#
loop_
_entity_poly.entity_id
_entity_poly.type
_entity_poly.pdbx_seq_one_letter_code
_entity_poly.pdbx_strand_id
1 'polypeptide(L)'
;MQTRRDHLQAYQFAMGRLATALVSGDPGRGESPTKRAALGSVLGAGVVVLLCAGFGVYGLISPAPTDDWRTPGSIVMDRSTGSRYLYLDGVLRPVRNYASALLIAGKDATVREVSAVPLGDTPHGPPIGIPDAPDALPAASALLSGPWTQCLRPDLQAGESVDFTPAGRTSGVPADRQLLLTGPDGKLQLLWRGVTHLVPSTATLIALRLDADQAVPAPANWLRTLPSGAPLVAPVLAGSGRAAGSVGGQAVKVGQLFTTTDGAGRSYVMTSGGLAPISATTAALLAAERGAAPVRQVGSTVLAAAPVAAPGSSPGTDLPDVLGAQQLTVGAHAAVCELQHIADSGRTVAGTLVLEHGGSGTGGPAVDVPVGGGVFAVAQEDVVAQVSNPQEYLITDQGTAYPIDSTAAALLGLGSTSPVELPQGLLDVLQRGPVLSRGAAEATVGGGS
;
A
#
# COMPACT_ATOMS: atom_id res chain seq x y z
N MET A 1 70.83 49.21 -55.13
CA MET A 1 71.82 48.84 -54.09
C MET A 1 71.32 47.57 -53.42
N GLN A 2 72.02 46.45 -53.61
CA GLN A 2 71.72 45.22 -52.86
C GLN A 2 71.97 45.48 -51.37
N THR A 3 70.99 45.14 -50.54
CA THR A 3 71.05 45.39 -49.10
C THR A 3 71.73 44.21 -48.40
N ARG A 4 72.27 44.41 -47.17
CA ARG A 4 72.84 43.30 -46.36
C ARG A 4 71.85 42.14 -46.16
N ARG A 5 70.54 42.40 -46.22
CA ARG A 5 69.48 41.39 -46.20
C ARG A 5 69.52 40.50 -47.43
N ASP A 6 69.72 41.06 -48.61
CA ASP A 6 69.80 40.29 -49.86
C ASP A 6 71.02 39.35 -49.85
N HIS A 7 72.15 39.81 -49.28
CA HIS A 7 73.34 38.97 -49.10
C HIS A 7 73.11 37.83 -48.10
N LEU A 8 72.44 38.09 -46.98
CA LEU A 8 72.10 37.04 -46.00
C LEU A 8 71.12 36.02 -46.60
N GLN A 9 70.14 36.47 -47.37
CA GLN A 9 69.19 35.59 -48.04
C GLN A 9 69.86 34.76 -49.14
N ALA A 10 70.75 35.35 -49.95
CA ALA A 10 71.51 34.63 -50.96
C ALA A 10 72.46 33.59 -50.34
N TYR A 11 73.13 33.94 -49.23
CA TYR A 11 74.01 33.01 -48.51
C TYR A 11 73.22 31.87 -47.86
N GLN A 12 72.09 32.16 -47.20
CA GLN A 12 71.20 31.14 -46.63
C GLN A 12 70.64 30.22 -47.71
N PHE A 13 70.32 30.75 -48.89
CA PHE A 13 69.85 29.96 -50.03
C PHE A 13 70.95 29.02 -50.57
N ALA A 14 72.18 29.52 -50.72
CA ALA A 14 73.32 28.71 -51.16
C ALA A 14 73.68 27.61 -50.14
N MET A 15 73.71 27.94 -48.85
CA MET A 15 73.94 26.97 -47.77
C MET A 15 72.82 25.94 -47.67
N GLY A 16 71.56 26.37 -47.86
CA GLY A 16 70.41 25.48 -47.91
C GLY A 16 70.52 24.43 -49.00
N ARG A 17 70.96 24.80 -50.21
CA ARG A 17 71.15 23.86 -51.32
C ARG A 17 72.27 22.85 -51.07
N LEU A 18 73.38 23.27 -50.45
CA LEU A 18 74.47 22.36 -50.08
C LEU A 18 74.02 21.35 -49.01
N ALA A 19 73.28 21.80 -47.99
CA ALA A 19 72.73 20.92 -46.96
C ALA A 19 71.72 19.91 -47.56
N THR A 20 70.87 20.35 -48.50
CA THR A 20 69.93 19.47 -49.21
C THR A 20 70.65 18.43 -50.08
N ALA A 21 71.73 18.82 -50.76
CA ALA A 21 72.54 17.91 -51.57
C ALA A 21 73.21 16.81 -50.72
N LEU A 22 73.72 17.17 -49.53
CA LEU A 22 74.34 16.22 -48.59
C LEU A 22 73.35 15.20 -48.00
N VAL A 23 72.09 15.61 -47.76
CA VAL A 23 71.10 14.77 -47.08
C VAL A 23 70.23 13.96 -48.06
N SER A 24 69.85 14.55 -49.21
CA SER A 24 68.89 13.95 -50.15
C SER A 24 69.45 13.59 -51.53
N GLY A 25 70.73 13.88 -51.81
CA GLY A 25 71.40 13.50 -53.06
C GLY A 25 70.98 14.27 -54.32
N ASP A 26 69.99 15.18 -54.22
CA ASP A 26 69.47 15.96 -55.35
C ASP A 26 69.47 17.48 -55.03
N PRO A 27 70.29 18.30 -55.73
CA PRO A 27 70.39 19.75 -55.51
C PRO A 27 69.30 20.57 -56.23
N GLY A 28 68.36 19.93 -56.93
CA GLY A 28 67.33 20.56 -57.75
C GLY A 28 66.03 20.89 -57.02
N ARG A 29 65.76 20.28 -55.85
CA ARG A 29 64.58 20.64 -55.04
C ARG A 29 64.91 21.88 -54.19
N GLY A 30 64.31 23.01 -54.54
CA GLY A 30 64.42 24.28 -53.79
C GLY A 30 63.75 24.29 -52.40
N GLU A 31 63.39 23.12 -51.85
CA GLU A 31 62.78 22.97 -50.53
C GLU A 31 63.73 22.21 -49.61
N SER A 32 63.88 22.68 -48.37
CA SER A 32 64.73 21.98 -47.40
C SER A 32 64.15 20.59 -47.07
N PRO A 33 64.96 19.52 -47.08
CA PRO A 33 64.47 18.14 -46.93
C PRO A 33 63.86 17.89 -45.55
N THR A 34 64.24 18.70 -44.55
CA THR A 34 63.73 18.64 -43.19
C THR A 34 62.49 19.51 -42.95
N LYS A 35 62.04 20.33 -43.91
CA LYS A 35 60.90 21.26 -43.69
C LYS A 35 59.62 20.54 -43.28
N ARG A 36 59.32 19.43 -43.96
CA ARG A 36 58.16 18.58 -43.65
C ARG A 36 58.29 17.89 -42.29
N ALA A 37 59.48 17.37 -41.97
CA ALA A 37 59.75 16.73 -40.69
C ALA A 37 59.69 17.74 -39.53
N ALA A 38 60.28 18.92 -39.68
CA ALA A 38 60.27 19.99 -38.68
C ALA A 38 58.86 20.54 -38.45
N LEU A 39 58.08 20.78 -39.50
CA LEU A 39 56.68 21.21 -39.37
C LEU A 39 55.83 20.13 -38.68
N GLY A 40 56.04 18.86 -39.04
CA GLY A 40 55.41 17.71 -38.40
C GLY A 40 55.74 17.61 -36.92
N SER A 41 56.99 17.81 -36.52
CA SER A 41 57.41 17.81 -35.12
C SER A 41 56.82 18.97 -34.32
N VAL A 42 56.74 20.18 -34.89
CA VAL A 42 56.13 21.34 -34.21
C VAL A 42 54.62 21.16 -34.04
N LEU A 43 53.92 20.70 -35.08
CA LEU A 43 52.49 20.38 -34.98
C LEU A 43 52.25 19.24 -33.99
N GLY A 44 53.08 18.20 -34.03
CA GLY A 44 53.03 17.08 -33.10
C GLY A 44 53.23 17.52 -31.65
N ALA A 45 54.24 18.37 -31.38
CA ALA A 45 54.46 18.95 -30.07
C ALA A 45 53.26 19.81 -29.61
N GLY A 46 52.65 20.58 -30.52
CA GLY A 46 51.43 21.33 -30.24
C GLY A 46 50.26 20.43 -29.82
N VAL A 47 50.05 19.31 -30.53
CA VAL A 47 49.02 18.32 -30.17
C VAL A 47 49.30 17.69 -28.80
N VAL A 48 50.56 17.34 -28.50
CA VAL A 48 50.93 16.79 -27.18
C VAL A 48 50.64 17.79 -26.06
N VAL A 49 50.99 19.07 -26.26
CA VAL A 49 50.69 20.12 -25.27
C VAL A 49 49.18 20.28 -25.07
N LEU A 50 48.39 20.26 -26.15
CA LEU A 50 46.93 20.31 -26.06
C LEU A 50 46.34 19.11 -25.34
N LEU A 51 46.87 17.90 -25.57
CA LEU A 51 46.45 16.69 -24.86
C LEU A 51 46.80 16.78 -23.38
N CYS A 52 48.04 17.16 -23.03
CA CYS A 52 48.45 17.36 -21.64
C CYS A 52 47.60 18.43 -20.94
N ALA A 53 47.30 19.54 -21.62
CA ALA A 53 46.39 20.56 -21.10
C ALA A 53 44.98 20.00 -20.90
N GLY A 54 44.46 19.23 -21.86
CA GLY A 54 43.17 18.54 -21.76
C GLY A 54 43.10 17.59 -20.56
N PHE A 55 44.11 16.74 -20.36
CA PHE A 55 44.19 15.86 -19.19
C PHE A 55 44.36 16.64 -17.88
N GLY A 56 45.11 17.75 -17.88
CA GLY A 56 45.23 18.63 -16.72
C GLY A 56 43.90 19.26 -16.31
N VAL A 57 43.13 19.77 -17.28
CA VAL A 57 41.78 20.31 -17.04
C VAL A 57 40.83 19.20 -16.57
N TYR A 58 40.89 18.01 -17.18
CA TYR A 58 40.09 16.87 -16.75
C TYR A 58 40.39 16.45 -15.30
N GLY A 59 41.66 16.42 -14.90
CA GLY A 59 42.08 16.12 -13.52
C GLY A 59 41.62 17.18 -12.50
N LEU A 60 41.44 18.43 -12.91
CA LEU A 60 40.84 19.48 -12.07
C LEU A 60 39.32 19.31 -11.92
N ILE A 61 38.64 18.77 -12.93
CA ILE A 61 37.20 18.49 -12.90
C ILE A 61 36.90 17.20 -12.12
N SER A 62 37.82 16.23 -12.14
CA SER A 62 37.74 14.95 -11.40
C SER A 62 38.93 14.81 -10.45
N PRO A 63 38.95 15.55 -9.33
CA PRO A 63 40.02 15.44 -8.33
C PRO A 63 40.12 14.03 -7.76
N ALA A 64 41.31 13.65 -7.30
CA ALA A 64 41.52 12.37 -6.62
C ALA A 64 40.56 12.22 -5.43
N PRO A 65 40.05 11.01 -5.14
CA PRO A 65 39.16 10.79 -4.00
C PRO A 65 39.86 11.27 -2.72
N THR A 66 39.27 12.24 -2.05
CA THR A 66 39.67 12.62 -0.69
C THR A 66 39.30 11.48 0.27
N ASP A 67 40.10 11.27 1.31
CA ASP A 67 39.87 10.26 2.37
C ASP A 67 38.62 10.56 3.23
N ASP A 68 37.70 11.39 2.76
CA ASP A 68 36.49 11.81 3.46
C ASP A 68 35.57 10.62 3.81
N TRP A 69 35.71 9.51 3.09
CA TRP A 69 35.04 8.23 3.37
C TRP A 69 35.56 7.53 4.64
N ARG A 70 36.73 7.93 5.16
CA ARG A 70 37.31 7.47 6.44
C ARG A 70 36.80 8.28 7.64
N THR A 71 35.66 8.95 7.50
CA THR A 71 35.00 9.62 8.63
C THR A 71 34.20 8.57 9.41
N PRO A 72 34.32 8.46 10.74
CA PRO A 72 33.52 7.51 11.53
C PRO A 72 32.03 7.61 11.23
N GLY A 73 31.39 6.48 10.97
CA GLY A 73 29.96 6.41 10.60
C GLY A 73 29.67 6.66 9.11
N SER A 74 30.69 6.81 8.25
CA SER A 74 30.46 6.91 6.80
C SER A 74 30.01 5.57 6.22
N ILE A 75 28.98 5.62 5.38
CA ILE A 75 28.54 4.47 4.58
C ILE A 75 29.35 4.48 3.29
N VAL A 76 30.21 3.50 3.10
CA VAL A 76 31.12 3.40 1.97
C VAL A 76 30.60 2.36 0.99
N MET A 77 30.32 2.78 -0.25
CA MET A 77 29.84 1.91 -1.32
C MET A 77 30.95 1.69 -2.35
N ASP A 78 31.31 0.43 -2.58
CA ASP A 78 32.21 0.07 -3.67
C ASP A 78 31.46 0.15 -5.00
N ARG A 79 31.86 1.10 -5.86
CA ARG A 79 31.24 1.31 -7.18
C ARG A 79 31.32 0.09 -8.10
N SER A 80 32.33 -0.75 -7.93
CA SER A 80 32.57 -1.90 -8.81
C SER A 80 31.72 -3.12 -8.47
N THR A 81 31.44 -3.33 -7.18
CA THR A 81 30.72 -4.51 -6.69
C THR A 81 29.34 -4.19 -6.11
N GLY A 82 29.05 -2.92 -5.82
CA GLY A 82 27.86 -2.49 -5.07
C GLY A 82 27.93 -2.84 -3.58
N SER A 83 29.02 -3.44 -3.10
CA SER A 83 29.18 -3.82 -1.70
C SER A 83 29.19 -2.59 -0.80
N ARG A 84 28.44 -2.66 0.32
CA ARG A 84 28.33 -1.57 1.29
C ARG A 84 29.09 -1.91 2.57
N TYR A 85 29.85 -0.95 3.05
CA TYR A 85 30.63 -1.03 4.27
C TYR A 85 30.30 0.14 5.18
N LEU A 86 30.42 -0.06 6.48
CA LEU A 86 30.41 1.01 7.45
C LEU A 86 31.82 1.18 8.01
N TYR A 87 32.32 2.41 7.99
CA TYR A 87 33.62 2.73 8.55
C TYR A 87 33.48 3.04 10.05
N LEU A 88 33.89 2.10 10.89
CA LEU A 88 33.83 2.20 12.35
C LEU A 88 35.20 1.92 12.95
N ASP A 89 35.69 2.82 13.81
CA ASP A 89 36.93 2.64 14.57
C ASP A 89 38.16 2.26 13.70
N GLY A 90 38.26 2.82 12.50
CA GLY A 90 39.36 2.52 11.57
C GLY A 90 39.19 1.24 10.74
N VAL A 91 38.05 0.55 10.87
CA VAL A 91 37.77 -0.74 10.24
C VAL A 91 36.56 -0.63 9.32
N LEU A 92 36.65 -1.20 8.12
CA LEU A 92 35.53 -1.36 7.21
C LEU A 92 34.77 -2.64 7.58
N ARG A 93 33.51 -2.50 7.99
CA ARG A 93 32.64 -3.64 8.28
C ARG A 93 31.60 -3.78 7.18
N PRO A 94 31.54 -4.91 6.45
CA PRO A 94 30.48 -5.14 5.47
C PRO A 94 29.11 -5.06 6.16
N VAL A 95 28.15 -4.36 5.58
CA VAL A 95 26.80 -4.23 6.15
C VAL A 95 25.80 -4.98 5.29
N ARG A 96 24.92 -5.77 5.92
CA ARG A 96 23.95 -6.61 5.20
C ARG A 96 22.88 -5.86 4.43
N ASN A 97 22.47 -4.69 4.90
CA ASN A 97 21.43 -3.88 4.28
C ASN A 97 21.56 -2.41 4.68
N TYR A 98 20.96 -1.55 3.87
CA TYR A 98 20.93 -0.11 4.08
C TYR A 98 20.25 0.29 5.40
N ALA A 99 19.17 -0.39 5.80
CA ALA A 99 18.53 -0.11 7.08
C ALA A 99 19.48 -0.31 8.27
N SER A 100 20.24 -1.40 8.29
CA SER A 100 21.26 -1.65 9.32
C SER A 100 22.33 -0.56 9.32
N ALA A 101 22.75 -0.09 8.14
CA ALA A 101 23.73 0.98 8.04
C ALA A 101 23.21 2.28 8.68
N LEU A 102 21.96 2.68 8.39
CA LEU A 102 21.33 3.86 9.00
C LEU A 102 21.04 3.69 10.50
N LEU A 103 20.68 2.50 10.96
CA LEU A 103 20.46 2.24 12.40
C LEU A 103 21.74 2.46 13.23
N ILE A 104 22.90 2.21 12.65
CA ILE A 104 24.19 2.42 13.31
C ILE A 104 24.67 3.86 13.09
N ALA A 105 24.70 4.32 11.83
CA ALA A 105 25.28 5.59 11.43
C ALA A 105 24.37 6.82 11.66
N GLY A 106 23.06 6.60 11.74
CA GLY A 106 22.02 7.63 11.81
C GLY A 106 21.52 8.09 10.43
N LYS A 107 20.37 8.79 10.42
CA LYS A 107 19.67 9.23 9.21
C LYS A 107 20.47 10.21 8.33
N ASP A 108 21.39 10.96 8.94
CA ASP A 108 22.22 11.97 8.26
C ASP A 108 23.56 11.39 7.78
N ALA A 109 23.73 10.06 7.88
CA ALA A 109 24.93 9.38 7.42
C ALA A 109 25.14 9.61 5.92
N THR A 110 26.37 9.97 5.56
CA THR A 110 26.67 10.24 4.16
C THR A 110 27.14 8.98 3.44
N VAL A 111 26.52 8.69 2.31
CA VAL A 111 26.95 7.61 1.41
C VAL A 111 28.10 8.13 0.54
N ARG A 112 29.22 7.41 0.55
CA ARG A 112 30.43 7.73 -0.21
C ARG A 112 30.71 6.59 -1.19
N GLU A 113 30.58 6.88 -2.47
CA GLU A 113 31.02 5.95 -3.50
C GLU A 113 32.53 6.04 -3.71
N VAL A 114 33.20 4.90 -3.63
CA VAL A 114 34.63 4.78 -3.86
C VAL A 114 34.91 3.65 -4.84
N SER A 115 36.00 3.76 -5.60
CA SER A 115 36.50 2.63 -6.37
C SER A 115 37.11 1.58 -5.43
N ALA A 116 37.17 0.32 -5.87
CA ALA A 116 37.68 -0.77 -5.04
C ALA A 116 39.15 -0.61 -4.60
N VAL A 117 39.97 0.10 -5.40
CA VAL A 117 41.41 0.29 -5.13
C VAL A 117 41.67 1.02 -3.79
N PRO A 118 40.95 2.11 -3.45
CA PRO A 118 41.04 2.75 -2.13
C PRO A 118 40.69 1.88 -0.91
N LEU A 119 39.94 0.77 -1.06
CA LEU A 119 39.43 -0.02 0.07
C LEU A 119 40.38 -1.13 0.54
N GLY A 120 41.36 -1.51 -0.28
CA GLY A 120 42.27 -2.64 0.00
C GLY A 120 43.24 -2.41 1.16
N ASP A 121 43.60 -1.15 1.42
CA ASP A 121 44.61 -0.78 2.43
C ASP A 121 44.03 -0.56 3.84
N THR A 122 42.71 -0.66 4.01
CA THR A 122 42.02 -0.47 5.30
C THR A 122 41.63 -1.83 5.89
N PRO A 123 41.80 -2.07 7.20
CA PRO A 123 41.37 -3.32 7.82
C PRO A 123 39.88 -3.63 7.59
N HIS A 124 39.56 -4.88 7.26
CA HIS A 124 38.18 -5.37 7.14
C HIS A 124 37.78 -6.14 8.39
N GLY A 125 36.62 -5.78 8.95
CA GLY A 125 36.02 -6.45 10.09
C GLY A 125 34.96 -7.48 9.65
N PRO A 126 34.40 -8.25 10.60
CA PRO A 126 33.33 -9.17 10.28
C PRO A 126 32.05 -8.42 9.85
N PRO A 127 31.18 -9.05 9.04
CA PRO A 127 29.96 -8.43 8.56
C PRO A 127 28.99 -8.16 9.72
N ILE A 128 28.31 -7.03 9.66
CA ILE A 128 27.31 -6.60 10.65
C ILE A 128 25.96 -6.33 9.98
N GLY A 129 24.90 -6.27 10.78
CA GLY A 129 23.56 -5.92 10.34
C GLY A 129 22.52 -6.98 10.67
N ILE A 130 21.26 -6.62 10.46
CA ILE A 130 20.09 -7.45 10.73
C ILE A 130 19.82 -8.32 9.49
N PRO A 131 19.88 -9.66 9.57
CA PRO A 131 19.47 -10.52 8.46
C PRO A 131 18.03 -10.22 8.04
N ASP A 132 17.77 -10.19 6.73
CA ASP A 132 16.45 -9.95 6.13
C ASP A 132 15.80 -8.58 6.44
N ALA A 133 16.54 -7.63 7.00
CA ALA A 133 16.08 -6.24 7.09
C ALA A 133 16.12 -5.55 5.71
N PRO A 134 15.28 -4.52 5.48
CA PRO A 134 15.07 -3.98 4.15
C PRO A 134 16.30 -3.21 3.66
N ASP A 135 16.68 -3.46 2.41
CA ASP A 135 17.74 -2.71 1.73
C ASP A 135 17.19 -1.47 1.00
N ALA A 136 15.91 -1.50 0.65
CA ALA A 136 15.17 -0.34 0.15
C ALA A 136 14.34 0.24 1.28
N LEU A 137 14.67 1.46 1.70
CA LEU A 137 13.87 2.24 2.62
C LEU A 137 13.14 3.35 1.85
N PRO A 138 11.85 3.58 2.14
CA PRO A 138 11.15 4.71 1.57
C PRO A 138 11.78 6.01 2.05
N ALA A 139 11.89 6.98 1.15
CA ALA A 139 12.18 8.35 1.56
C ALA A 139 11.02 8.89 2.42
N ALA A 140 11.28 9.85 3.32
CA ALA A 140 10.24 10.43 4.16
C ALA A 140 9.05 11.00 3.34
N SER A 141 9.32 11.53 2.14
CA SER A 141 8.30 12.03 1.20
C SER A 141 7.53 10.94 0.45
N ALA A 142 8.01 9.70 0.48
CA ALA A 142 7.38 8.52 -0.13
C ALA A 142 6.62 7.68 0.92
N LEU A 143 6.58 8.13 2.18
CA LEU A 143 5.74 7.54 3.20
C LEU A 143 4.28 7.94 2.96
N LEU A 144 3.42 6.94 2.89
CA LEU A 144 1.99 7.12 2.70
C LEU A 144 1.33 7.35 4.05
N SER A 145 0.64 8.48 4.18
CA SER A 145 -0.14 8.85 5.37
C SER A 145 -1.59 9.20 5.03
N GLY A 146 -2.02 8.91 3.80
CA GLY A 146 -3.34 9.23 3.28
C GLY A 146 -4.39 8.15 3.59
N PRO A 147 -5.61 8.31 3.03
CA PRO A 147 -6.64 7.29 3.10
C PRO A 147 -6.17 5.97 2.49
N TRP A 148 -6.63 4.86 3.06
CA TRP A 148 -6.32 3.51 2.61
C TRP A 148 -7.58 2.64 2.63
N THR A 149 -7.60 1.55 1.89
CA THR A 149 -8.74 0.64 1.79
C THR A 149 -8.39 -0.76 2.29
N GLN A 150 -9.32 -1.39 3.01
CA GLN A 150 -9.29 -2.82 3.29
C GLN A 150 -10.35 -3.52 2.46
N CYS A 151 -9.93 -4.32 1.49
CA CYS A 151 -10.78 -4.90 0.45
C CYS A 151 -11.05 -6.38 0.67
N LEU A 152 -12.30 -6.80 0.50
CA LEU A 152 -12.69 -8.20 0.42
C LEU A 152 -12.21 -8.78 -0.92
N ARG A 153 -11.33 -9.77 -0.86
CA ARG A 153 -10.66 -10.41 -2.00
C ARG A 153 -10.74 -11.93 -1.89
N PRO A 154 -11.91 -12.53 -2.19
CA PRO A 154 -12.08 -13.99 -2.12
C PRO A 154 -11.19 -14.75 -3.12
N ASP A 155 -10.58 -14.06 -4.08
CA ASP A 155 -9.61 -14.60 -5.04
C ASP A 155 -8.17 -14.68 -4.49
N LEU A 156 -7.88 -14.10 -3.33
CA LEU A 156 -6.59 -14.17 -2.64
C LEU A 156 -6.63 -15.19 -1.50
N GLN A 157 -5.47 -15.78 -1.17
CA GLN A 157 -5.36 -16.76 -0.08
C GLN A 157 -5.78 -16.18 1.28
N ALA A 158 -5.44 -14.91 1.55
CA ALA A 158 -5.84 -14.22 2.78
C ALA A 158 -7.33 -13.84 2.79
N GLY A 159 -8.00 -13.88 1.64
CA GLY A 159 -9.39 -13.43 1.47
C GLY A 159 -9.59 -11.90 1.53
N GLU A 160 -8.52 -11.14 1.75
CA GLU A 160 -8.53 -9.68 1.85
C GLU A 160 -7.23 -9.07 1.27
N SER A 161 -7.28 -7.78 0.95
CA SER A 161 -6.11 -6.97 0.61
C SER A 161 -6.18 -5.58 1.23
N VAL A 162 -5.04 -4.91 1.31
CA VAL A 162 -4.94 -3.50 1.71
C VAL A 162 -4.34 -2.70 0.58
N ASP A 163 -4.92 -1.55 0.27
CA ASP A 163 -4.35 -0.58 -0.65
C ASP A 163 -4.15 0.78 0.03
N PHE A 164 -2.90 1.24 0.05
CA PHE A 164 -2.52 2.53 0.64
C PHE A 164 -2.59 3.70 -0.35
N THR A 165 -3.03 3.44 -1.58
CA THR A 165 -3.21 4.42 -2.66
C THR A 165 -4.56 4.30 -3.40
N PRO A 166 -5.71 4.31 -2.70
CA PRO A 166 -7.02 4.09 -3.31
C PRO A 166 -7.54 5.27 -4.16
N ALA A 167 -6.82 6.39 -4.17
CA ALA A 167 -7.24 7.61 -4.85
C ALA A 167 -7.53 7.38 -6.34
N GLY A 168 -8.74 7.75 -6.77
CA GLY A 168 -9.18 7.59 -8.16
C GLY A 168 -9.63 6.18 -8.55
N ARG A 169 -9.53 5.19 -7.65
CA ARG A 169 -9.99 3.80 -7.87
C ARG A 169 -11.33 3.48 -7.19
N THR A 170 -11.74 4.29 -6.23
CA THR A 170 -12.94 4.02 -5.42
C THR A 170 -14.21 4.70 -5.95
N SER A 171 -15.36 4.03 -5.84
CA SER A 171 -16.70 4.62 -6.00
C SER A 171 -17.64 4.22 -4.88
N GLY A 172 -18.75 4.93 -4.70
CA GLY A 172 -19.77 4.55 -3.72
C GLY A 172 -20.45 3.22 -4.06
N VAL A 173 -20.84 2.46 -3.03
CA VAL A 173 -21.68 1.26 -3.19
C VAL A 173 -23.14 1.71 -3.43
N PRO A 174 -23.82 1.22 -4.50
CA PRO A 174 -25.21 1.58 -4.73
C PRO A 174 -26.13 1.14 -3.57
N ALA A 175 -27.08 2.01 -3.18
CA ALA A 175 -27.87 1.86 -1.96
C ALA A 175 -28.92 0.73 -2.00
N ASP A 176 -29.13 0.12 -3.16
CA ASP A 176 -30.02 -1.01 -3.45
C ASP A 176 -29.24 -2.35 -3.56
N ARG A 177 -27.95 -2.36 -3.21
CA ARG A 177 -27.09 -3.54 -3.25
C ARG A 177 -26.94 -4.19 -1.89
N GLN A 178 -26.88 -5.52 -1.91
CA GLN A 178 -26.55 -6.35 -0.77
C GLN A 178 -25.48 -7.37 -1.15
N LEU A 179 -24.77 -7.89 -0.15
CA LEU A 179 -23.81 -8.96 -0.36
C LEU A 179 -24.00 -10.01 0.74
N LEU A 180 -24.23 -11.26 0.36
CA LEU A 180 -24.23 -12.37 1.30
C LEU A 180 -22.79 -12.81 1.57
N LEU A 181 -22.43 -12.91 2.84
CA LEU A 181 -21.09 -13.21 3.33
C LEU A 181 -21.11 -14.50 4.16
N THR A 182 -20.02 -15.26 4.12
CA THR A 182 -19.76 -16.38 5.03
C THR A 182 -18.51 -16.10 5.85
N GLY A 183 -18.65 -16.04 7.17
CA GLY A 183 -17.51 -15.89 8.07
C GLY A 183 -16.71 -17.18 8.27
N PRO A 184 -15.51 -17.12 8.90
CA PRO A 184 -14.69 -18.30 9.16
C PRO A 184 -15.35 -19.30 10.13
N ASP A 185 -16.34 -18.85 10.91
CA ASP A 185 -17.16 -19.68 11.80
C ASP A 185 -18.34 -20.37 11.07
N GLY A 186 -18.44 -20.19 9.75
CA GLY A 186 -19.51 -20.74 8.91
C GLY A 186 -20.84 -19.99 9.02
N LYS A 187 -20.91 -18.88 9.78
CA LYS A 187 -22.14 -18.10 9.88
C LYS A 187 -22.34 -17.23 8.65
N LEU A 188 -23.57 -17.19 8.18
CA LEU A 188 -24.00 -16.32 7.10
C LEU A 188 -24.36 -14.94 7.63
N GLN A 189 -23.93 -13.91 6.93
CA GLN A 189 -24.21 -12.51 7.26
C GLN A 189 -24.56 -11.76 5.98
N LEU A 190 -25.57 -10.89 6.03
CA LEU A 190 -25.94 -10.03 4.92
C LEU A 190 -25.36 -8.64 5.15
N LEU A 191 -24.46 -8.20 4.26
CA LEU A 191 -24.00 -6.83 4.20
C LEU A 191 -25.03 -5.98 3.47
N TRP A 192 -25.55 -4.98 4.16
CA TRP A 192 -26.51 -4.02 3.65
C TRP A 192 -26.13 -2.61 4.10
N ARG A 193 -25.88 -1.71 3.13
CA ARG A 193 -25.55 -0.30 3.39
C ARG A 193 -24.44 -0.09 4.45
N GLY A 194 -23.39 -0.91 4.39
CA GLY A 194 -22.26 -0.81 5.32
C GLY A 194 -22.48 -1.48 6.67
N VAL A 195 -23.60 -2.17 6.91
CA VAL A 195 -23.89 -2.89 8.15
C VAL A 195 -24.05 -4.38 7.86
N THR A 196 -23.42 -5.21 8.68
CA THR A 196 -23.56 -6.68 8.60
C THR A 196 -24.70 -7.15 9.49
N HIS A 197 -25.60 -7.96 8.95
CA HIS A 197 -26.71 -8.54 9.71
C HIS A 197 -26.64 -10.06 9.68
N LEU A 198 -26.69 -10.70 10.84
CA LEU A 198 -26.65 -12.16 10.94
C LEU A 198 -27.85 -12.80 10.20
N VAL A 199 -27.59 -13.84 9.42
CA VAL A 199 -28.59 -14.71 8.78
C VAL A 199 -28.59 -16.05 9.52
N PRO A 200 -29.43 -16.23 10.56
CA PRO A 200 -29.24 -17.30 11.54
C PRO A 200 -29.75 -18.66 11.10
N SER A 201 -30.50 -18.76 9.99
CA SER A 201 -31.15 -20.01 9.61
C SER A 201 -31.46 -20.12 8.11
N THR A 202 -31.69 -21.35 7.64
CA THR A 202 -32.21 -21.62 6.29
C THR A 202 -33.59 -21.01 6.06
N ALA A 203 -34.42 -20.91 7.11
CA ALA A 203 -35.72 -20.24 7.01
C ALA A 203 -35.56 -18.75 6.68
N THR A 204 -34.56 -18.09 7.28
CA THR A 204 -34.19 -16.70 6.94
C THR A 204 -33.75 -16.57 5.49
N LEU A 205 -32.92 -17.49 4.99
CA LEU A 205 -32.49 -17.49 3.58
C LEU A 205 -33.70 -17.59 2.63
N ILE A 206 -34.60 -18.53 2.89
CA ILE A 206 -35.81 -18.72 2.08
C ILE A 206 -36.70 -17.47 2.13
N ALA A 207 -36.93 -16.92 3.33
CA ALA A 207 -37.73 -15.72 3.52
C ALA A 207 -37.21 -14.55 2.68
N LEU A 208 -35.90 -14.34 2.71
CA LEU A 208 -35.24 -13.20 2.07
C LEU A 208 -34.80 -13.48 0.62
N ARG A 209 -35.11 -14.67 0.10
CA ARG A 209 -34.74 -15.12 -1.25
C ARG A 209 -33.23 -15.05 -1.50
N LEU A 210 -32.47 -15.41 -0.47
CA LEU A 210 -31.02 -15.48 -0.49
C LEU A 210 -30.57 -16.89 -0.84
N ASP A 211 -29.51 -16.98 -1.61
CA ASP A 211 -28.89 -18.24 -2.04
C ASP A 211 -27.56 -18.41 -1.31
N ALA A 212 -27.45 -19.45 -0.47
CA ALA A 212 -26.23 -19.72 0.30
C ALA A 212 -25.03 -20.03 -0.59
N ASP A 213 -25.26 -20.58 -1.79
CA ASP A 213 -24.19 -20.92 -2.74
C ASP A 213 -23.55 -19.66 -3.36
N GLN A 214 -24.21 -18.50 -3.23
CA GLN A 214 -23.69 -17.19 -3.66
C GLN A 214 -23.00 -16.42 -2.53
N ALA A 215 -22.86 -17.02 -1.33
CA ALA A 215 -22.21 -16.35 -0.22
C ALA A 215 -20.69 -16.22 -0.44
N VAL A 216 -20.18 -15.00 -0.32
CA VAL A 216 -18.75 -14.71 -0.49
C VAL A 216 -18.01 -14.97 0.83
N PRO A 217 -16.96 -15.83 0.85
CA PRO A 217 -16.14 -16.01 2.04
C PRO A 217 -15.47 -14.70 2.46
N ALA A 218 -15.61 -14.32 3.73
CA ALA A 218 -15.09 -13.08 4.28
C ALA A 218 -14.17 -13.36 5.49
N PRO A 219 -12.91 -12.90 5.48
CA PRO A 219 -12.02 -13.04 6.62
C PRO A 219 -12.55 -12.34 7.87
N ALA A 220 -12.20 -12.87 9.05
CA ALA A 220 -12.62 -12.28 10.32
C ALA A 220 -12.11 -10.85 10.51
N ASN A 221 -10.93 -10.52 9.97
CA ASN A 221 -10.35 -9.18 10.11
C ASN A 221 -11.17 -8.15 9.34
N TRP A 222 -11.45 -8.42 8.06
CA TRP A 222 -12.36 -7.61 7.25
C TRP A 222 -13.77 -7.50 7.84
N LEU A 223 -14.35 -8.59 8.35
CA LEU A 223 -15.67 -8.54 8.98
C LEU A 223 -15.71 -7.62 10.22
N ARG A 224 -14.60 -7.49 10.96
CA ARG A 224 -14.52 -6.65 12.17
C ARG A 224 -14.48 -5.15 11.87
N THR A 225 -14.16 -4.76 10.63
CA THR A 225 -14.16 -3.34 10.26
C THR A 225 -15.61 -2.82 10.12
N LEU A 226 -16.54 -3.72 9.78
CA LEU A 226 -17.93 -3.38 9.56
C LEU A 226 -18.76 -3.40 10.85
N PRO A 227 -19.66 -2.41 11.06
CA PRO A 227 -20.66 -2.46 12.13
C PRO A 227 -21.56 -3.70 12.03
N SER A 228 -21.90 -4.28 13.18
CA SER A 228 -22.89 -5.35 13.30
C SER A 228 -24.28 -4.79 13.64
N GLY A 229 -25.27 -5.12 12.84
CA GLY A 229 -26.67 -4.76 13.01
C GLY A 229 -27.52 -5.87 13.65
N ALA A 230 -28.82 -5.62 13.78
CA ALA A 230 -29.77 -6.59 14.31
C ALA A 230 -29.78 -7.88 13.46
N PRO A 231 -29.85 -9.08 14.08
CA PRO A 231 -29.97 -10.33 13.35
C PRO A 231 -31.29 -10.36 12.56
N LEU A 232 -31.28 -10.97 11.37
CA LEU A 232 -32.45 -11.09 10.50
C LEU A 232 -33.37 -12.22 10.98
N VAL A 233 -34.09 -11.92 12.07
CA VAL A 233 -35.05 -12.81 12.73
C VAL A 233 -36.45 -12.22 12.70
N ALA A 234 -37.47 -13.07 12.63
CA ALA A 234 -38.84 -12.62 12.77
C ALA A 234 -39.05 -11.98 14.15
N PRO A 235 -39.67 -10.78 14.24
CA PRO A 235 -39.93 -10.15 15.53
C PRO A 235 -40.93 -10.96 16.35
N VAL A 236 -40.69 -11.06 17.65
CA VAL A 236 -41.58 -11.78 18.57
C VAL A 236 -42.84 -10.93 18.83
N LEU A 237 -44.01 -11.52 18.54
CA LEU A 237 -45.30 -10.85 18.74
C LEU A 237 -45.96 -11.30 20.04
N ALA A 238 -46.23 -10.35 20.94
CA ALA A 238 -46.89 -10.61 22.21
C ALA A 238 -48.28 -11.23 21.99
N GLY A 239 -48.51 -12.42 22.56
CA GLY A 239 -49.77 -13.14 22.40
C GLY A 239 -49.96 -13.79 21.03
N SER A 240 -48.88 -14.09 20.30
CA SER A 240 -48.92 -14.82 19.02
C SER A 240 -49.90 -16.00 19.04
N GLY A 241 -50.73 -16.12 18.01
CA GLY A 241 -51.75 -17.16 17.87
C GLY A 241 -53.03 -16.97 18.70
N ARG A 242 -53.09 -15.99 19.62
CA ARG A 242 -54.33 -15.62 20.33
C ARG A 242 -55.28 -14.85 19.42
N ALA A 243 -56.58 -14.94 19.68
CA ALA A 243 -57.59 -14.19 18.94
C ALA A 243 -57.36 -12.67 19.08
N ALA A 244 -57.48 -11.94 17.97
CA ALA A 244 -57.17 -10.52 17.85
C ALA A 244 -58.22 -9.76 17.02
N GLY A 245 -59.50 -10.08 17.24
CA GLY A 245 -60.63 -9.45 16.56
C GLY A 245 -60.92 -10.05 15.17
N SER A 246 -61.37 -9.21 14.24
CA SER A 246 -61.76 -9.62 12.89
C SER A 246 -61.35 -8.60 11.84
N VAL A 247 -60.97 -9.07 10.65
CA VAL A 247 -60.69 -8.24 9.46
C VAL A 247 -61.53 -8.77 8.31
N GLY A 248 -62.36 -7.91 7.71
CA GLY A 248 -63.29 -8.29 6.64
C GLY A 248 -64.34 -9.33 7.08
N GLY A 249 -64.82 -9.23 8.32
CA GLY A 249 -65.80 -10.17 8.88
C GLY A 249 -65.25 -11.55 9.26
N GLN A 250 -63.95 -11.81 9.05
CA GLN A 250 -63.30 -13.06 9.43
C GLN A 250 -62.45 -12.88 10.67
N ALA A 251 -62.56 -13.82 11.62
CA ALA A 251 -61.74 -13.84 12.83
C ALA A 251 -60.24 -13.91 12.48
N VAL A 252 -59.42 -13.19 13.24
CA VAL A 252 -57.97 -13.14 13.06
C VAL A 252 -57.25 -13.37 14.37
N LYS A 253 -55.99 -13.78 14.28
CA LYS A 253 -55.11 -14.01 15.41
C LYS A 253 -53.93 -13.06 15.34
N VAL A 254 -53.29 -12.81 16.49
CA VAL A 254 -51.99 -12.13 16.53
C VAL A 254 -51.00 -12.92 15.67
N GLY A 255 -50.31 -12.23 14.76
CA GLY A 255 -49.40 -12.81 13.77
C GLY A 255 -50.00 -13.05 12.39
N GLN A 256 -51.30 -12.85 12.19
CA GLN A 256 -51.89 -12.92 10.85
C GLN A 256 -51.33 -11.79 9.97
N LEU A 257 -50.74 -12.17 8.83
CA LEU A 257 -50.22 -11.25 7.83
C LEU A 257 -51.26 -10.89 6.78
N PHE A 258 -51.19 -9.65 6.30
CA PHE A 258 -52.05 -9.11 5.25
C PHE A 258 -51.24 -8.35 4.20
N THR A 259 -51.73 -8.38 2.96
CA THR A 259 -51.25 -7.52 1.88
C THR A 259 -52.43 -6.93 1.10
N THR A 260 -52.23 -5.74 0.54
CA THR A 260 -53.24 -5.02 -0.23
C THR A 260 -53.29 -5.49 -1.69
N THR A 261 -54.49 -5.66 -2.24
CA THR A 261 -54.71 -6.12 -3.63
C THR A 261 -54.55 -5.05 -4.71
N ASP A 262 -54.49 -3.77 -4.35
CA ASP A 262 -54.71 -2.61 -5.24
C ASP A 262 -53.45 -1.81 -5.64
N GLY A 263 -52.25 -2.33 -5.38
CA GLY A 263 -50.98 -1.68 -5.75
C GLY A 263 -49.81 -2.25 -4.96
N ALA A 264 -48.60 -1.66 -5.10
CA ALA A 264 -47.35 -2.10 -4.47
C ALA A 264 -47.57 -2.53 -3.00
N GLY A 265 -47.72 -3.83 -2.79
CA GLY A 265 -48.46 -4.39 -1.66
C GLY A 265 -47.83 -4.04 -0.33
N ARG A 266 -48.38 -3.05 0.37
CA ARG A 266 -47.97 -2.75 1.75
C ARG A 266 -48.36 -3.94 2.63
N SER A 267 -47.42 -4.37 3.46
CA SER A 267 -47.62 -5.50 4.34
C SER A 267 -48.04 -5.02 5.73
N TYR A 268 -48.98 -5.75 6.32
CA TYR A 268 -49.49 -5.50 7.67
C TYR A 268 -49.48 -6.79 8.47
N VAL A 269 -49.31 -6.67 9.78
CA VAL A 269 -49.49 -7.79 10.71
C VAL A 269 -50.51 -7.42 11.79
N MET A 270 -51.36 -8.38 12.15
CA MET A 270 -52.22 -8.22 13.32
C MET A 270 -51.40 -8.39 14.60
N THR A 271 -51.34 -7.35 15.41
CA THR A 271 -50.75 -7.36 16.76
C THR A 271 -51.84 -7.46 17.83
N SER A 272 -51.47 -7.58 19.11
CA SER A 272 -52.45 -7.47 20.21
C SER A 272 -53.10 -6.08 20.30
N GLY A 273 -52.46 -5.04 19.75
CA GLY A 273 -52.96 -3.66 19.73
C GLY A 273 -53.71 -3.29 18.44
N GLY A 274 -53.84 -4.20 17.48
CA GLY A 274 -54.45 -3.93 16.16
C GLY A 274 -53.47 -4.16 15.00
N LEU A 275 -53.89 -3.79 13.79
CA LEU A 275 -53.07 -3.86 12.58
C LEU A 275 -51.89 -2.89 12.65
N ALA A 276 -50.69 -3.39 12.40
CA ALA A 276 -49.48 -2.59 12.31
C ALA A 276 -48.88 -2.71 10.90
N PRO A 277 -48.48 -1.59 10.25
CA PRO A 277 -47.70 -1.65 9.01
C PRO A 277 -46.29 -2.17 9.31
N ILE A 278 -45.75 -2.98 8.41
CA ILE A 278 -44.43 -3.61 8.53
C ILE A 278 -43.66 -3.53 7.20
N SER A 279 -42.34 -3.61 7.27
CA SER A 279 -41.47 -3.68 6.09
C SER A 279 -41.66 -5.01 5.34
N ALA A 280 -41.21 -5.04 4.08
CA ALA A 280 -41.26 -6.26 3.27
C ALA A 280 -40.39 -7.37 3.88
N THR A 281 -39.23 -6.99 4.44
CA THR A 281 -38.33 -7.89 5.17
C THR A 281 -39.00 -8.50 6.40
N THR A 282 -39.62 -7.68 7.26
CA THR A 282 -40.33 -8.17 8.45
C THR A 282 -41.49 -9.10 8.09
N ALA A 283 -42.25 -8.76 7.04
CA ALA A 283 -43.34 -9.60 6.55
C ALA A 283 -42.85 -10.96 6.04
N ALA A 284 -41.74 -10.98 5.29
CA ALA A 284 -41.15 -12.22 4.77
C ALA A 284 -40.65 -13.12 5.91
N LEU A 285 -39.97 -12.55 6.91
CA LEU A 285 -39.48 -13.29 8.08
C LEU A 285 -40.63 -13.90 8.88
N LEU A 286 -41.68 -13.11 9.18
CA LEU A 286 -42.88 -13.60 9.86
C LEU A 286 -43.61 -14.69 9.06
N ALA A 287 -43.63 -14.59 7.73
CA ALA A 287 -44.28 -15.59 6.87
C ALA A 287 -43.52 -16.92 6.81
N ALA A 288 -42.20 -16.90 7.06
CA ALA A 288 -41.36 -18.10 7.08
C ALA A 288 -41.32 -18.82 8.44
N GLU A 289 -41.92 -18.24 9.49
CA GLU A 289 -42.01 -18.88 10.80
C GLU A 289 -42.81 -20.19 10.74
N ARG A 290 -42.38 -21.19 11.52
CA ARG A 290 -43.09 -22.47 11.57
C ARG A 290 -44.50 -22.28 12.14
N GLY A 291 -45.50 -22.70 11.38
CA GLY A 291 -46.91 -22.55 11.76
C GLY A 291 -47.49 -21.17 11.50
N ALA A 292 -46.79 -20.30 10.76
CA ALA A 292 -47.33 -19.04 10.27
C ALA A 292 -48.61 -19.28 9.45
N ALA A 293 -49.62 -18.43 9.67
CA ALA A 293 -50.85 -18.46 8.89
C ALA A 293 -50.59 -17.93 7.46
N PRO A 294 -51.29 -18.45 6.43
CA PRO A 294 -51.18 -17.93 5.08
C PRO A 294 -51.44 -16.42 5.02
N VAL A 295 -50.65 -15.70 4.24
CA VAL A 295 -50.84 -14.25 4.03
C VAL A 295 -52.20 -14.02 3.36
N ARG A 296 -53.03 -13.17 3.95
CA ARG A 296 -54.36 -12.83 3.41
C ARG A 296 -54.27 -11.59 2.51
N GLN A 297 -54.66 -11.75 1.25
CA GLN A 297 -54.86 -10.59 0.37
C GLN A 297 -56.23 -9.98 0.61
N VAL A 298 -56.28 -8.68 0.88
CA VAL A 298 -57.51 -7.95 1.18
C VAL A 298 -57.49 -6.56 0.54
N GLY A 299 -58.68 -6.03 0.22
CA GLY A 299 -58.80 -4.66 -0.29
C GLY A 299 -58.37 -3.62 0.76
N SER A 300 -57.81 -2.50 0.32
CA SER A 300 -57.36 -1.41 1.19
C SER A 300 -58.46 -0.88 2.10
N THR A 301 -59.70 -0.79 1.60
CA THR A 301 -60.88 -0.37 2.38
C THR A 301 -61.21 -1.31 3.54
N VAL A 302 -60.96 -2.62 3.38
CA VAL A 302 -61.18 -3.62 4.43
C VAL A 302 -60.15 -3.49 5.54
N LEU A 303 -58.88 -3.23 5.18
CA LEU A 303 -57.82 -2.97 6.16
C LEU A 303 -58.02 -1.65 6.90
N ALA A 304 -58.44 -0.60 6.18
CA ALA A 304 -58.70 0.72 6.76
C ALA A 304 -59.82 0.73 7.80
N ALA A 305 -60.76 -0.22 7.72
CA ALA A 305 -61.86 -0.36 8.68
C ALA A 305 -61.49 -1.16 9.95
N ALA A 306 -60.32 -1.80 9.99
CA ALA A 306 -59.87 -2.59 11.13
C ALA A 306 -59.12 -1.72 12.18
N PRO A 307 -59.13 -2.09 13.47
CA PRO A 307 -58.38 -1.38 14.50
C PRO A 307 -56.89 -1.33 14.15
N VAL A 308 -56.29 -0.14 14.23
CA VAL A 308 -54.87 0.09 13.93
C VAL A 308 -54.10 0.20 15.24
N ALA A 309 -52.92 -0.40 15.27
CA ALA A 309 -52.01 -0.29 16.40
C ALA A 309 -51.55 1.16 16.62
N ALA A 310 -51.17 1.50 17.87
CA ALA A 310 -50.71 2.84 18.19
C ALA A 310 -49.48 3.24 17.35
N PRO A 311 -49.33 4.54 16.99
CA PRO A 311 -48.13 5.01 16.30
C PRO A 311 -46.84 4.59 17.02
N GLY A 312 -45.84 4.13 16.27
CA GLY A 312 -44.56 3.67 16.83
C GLY A 312 -44.56 2.26 17.44
N SER A 313 -45.69 1.53 17.39
CA SER A 313 -45.78 0.14 17.90
C SER A 313 -45.60 -0.94 16.83
N SER A 314 -45.12 -0.59 15.64
CA SER A 314 -44.83 -1.56 14.58
C SER A 314 -43.70 -2.49 14.99
N PRO A 315 -43.88 -3.82 14.86
CA PRO A 315 -42.81 -4.77 15.15
C PRO A 315 -41.70 -4.72 14.09
N GLY A 316 -40.47 -5.02 14.50
CA GLY A 316 -39.32 -5.15 13.60
C GLY A 316 -38.83 -3.84 12.97
N THR A 317 -38.93 -2.71 13.70
CA THR A 317 -38.42 -1.40 13.25
C THR A 317 -36.90 -1.30 13.20
N ASP A 318 -36.21 -2.23 13.87
CA ASP A 318 -34.77 -2.40 13.90
C ASP A 318 -34.24 -3.25 12.73
N LEU A 319 -35.12 -3.93 12.00
CA LEU A 319 -34.76 -4.74 10.84
C LEU A 319 -34.61 -3.87 9.59
N PRO A 320 -33.51 -4.02 8.83
CA PRO A 320 -33.34 -3.32 7.56
C PRO A 320 -34.35 -3.83 6.52
N ASP A 321 -34.71 -2.98 5.55
CA ASP A 321 -35.49 -3.46 4.40
C ASP A 321 -34.56 -3.89 3.26
N VAL A 322 -34.31 -5.19 3.18
CA VAL A 322 -33.36 -5.83 2.25
C VAL A 322 -34.06 -6.59 1.12
N LEU A 323 -35.38 -6.80 1.23
CA LEU A 323 -36.12 -7.56 0.24
C LEU A 323 -36.19 -6.78 -1.08
N GLY A 324 -35.76 -7.43 -2.17
CA GLY A 324 -35.71 -6.79 -3.49
C GLY A 324 -34.39 -6.05 -3.78
N ALA A 325 -33.46 -6.02 -2.83
CA ALA A 325 -32.09 -5.60 -3.08
C ALA A 325 -31.42 -6.52 -4.11
N GLN A 326 -30.58 -5.93 -4.96
CA GLN A 326 -29.80 -6.69 -5.92
C GLN A 326 -28.51 -7.20 -5.28
N GLN A 327 -28.11 -8.43 -5.60
CA GLN A 327 -26.80 -8.93 -5.16
C GLN A 327 -25.68 -8.10 -5.79
N LEU A 328 -24.66 -7.83 -5.00
CA LEU A 328 -23.39 -7.25 -5.41
C LEU A 328 -22.46 -8.39 -5.80
N THR A 329 -21.74 -8.23 -6.91
CA THR A 329 -20.75 -9.19 -7.35
C THR A 329 -19.37 -8.71 -6.92
N VAL A 330 -18.63 -9.55 -6.20
CA VAL A 330 -17.22 -9.32 -5.85
C VAL A 330 -16.36 -10.16 -6.77
N GLY A 331 -15.27 -9.58 -7.29
CA GLY A 331 -14.35 -10.33 -8.14
C GLY A 331 -13.15 -9.51 -8.60
N ALA A 332 -12.42 -10.04 -9.59
CA ALA A 332 -11.13 -9.51 -10.03
C ALA A 332 -11.14 -8.06 -10.52
N HIS A 333 -12.31 -7.50 -10.88
CA HIS A 333 -12.44 -6.14 -11.41
C HIS A 333 -13.08 -5.14 -10.45
N ALA A 334 -13.71 -5.62 -9.38
CA ALA A 334 -14.36 -4.80 -8.37
C ALA A 334 -14.33 -5.51 -7.01
N ALA A 335 -13.66 -4.90 -6.04
CA ALA A 335 -13.63 -5.37 -4.66
C ALA A 335 -14.53 -4.49 -3.78
N VAL A 336 -15.14 -5.09 -2.76
CA VAL A 336 -15.87 -4.35 -1.74
C VAL A 336 -14.90 -4.01 -0.63
N CYS A 337 -14.71 -2.73 -0.39
CA CYS A 337 -13.68 -2.27 0.53
C CYS A 337 -14.24 -1.34 1.58
N GLU A 338 -13.59 -1.30 2.73
CA GLU A 338 -13.76 -0.22 3.68
C GLU A 338 -12.64 0.80 3.49
N LEU A 339 -13.02 2.01 3.06
CA LEU A 339 -12.13 3.17 2.95
C LEU A 339 -11.97 3.81 4.33
N GLN A 340 -10.74 3.78 4.85
CA GLN A 340 -10.36 4.43 6.08
C GLN A 340 -9.93 5.87 5.78
N HIS A 341 -10.68 6.82 6.33
CA HIS A 341 -10.35 8.24 6.26
C HIS A 341 -9.39 8.60 7.38
N ILE A 342 -8.20 9.08 7.00
CA ILE A 342 -7.12 9.42 7.92
C ILE A 342 -7.02 10.95 8.06
N ALA A 343 -6.95 11.45 9.30
CA ALA A 343 -6.65 12.85 9.58
C ALA A 343 -5.14 13.14 9.43
N ASP A 344 -4.76 14.41 9.34
CA ASP A 344 -3.34 14.83 9.28
C ASP A 344 -2.49 14.30 10.46
N SER A 345 -3.12 13.92 11.57
CA SER A 345 -2.46 13.30 12.73
C SER A 345 -2.15 11.82 12.55
N GLY A 346 -2.48 11.19 11.42
CA GLY A 346 -2.35 9.74 11.18
C GLY A 346 -3.51 8.90 11.76
N ARG A 347 -4.51 9.57 12.36
CA ARG A 347 -5.63 8.92 13.05
C ARG A 347 -6.77 8.57 12.12
N THR A 348 -7.34 7.38 12.30
CA THR A 348 -8.57 6.96 11.62
C THR A 348 -9.77 7.71 12.18
N VAL A 349 -10.50 8.41 11.29
CA VAL A 349 -11.65 9.26 11.65
C VAL A 349 -12.98 8.63 11.26
N ALA A 350 -13.03 7.92 10.14
CA ALA A 350 -14.23 7.28 9.63
C ALA A 350 -13.90 6.13 8.68
N GLY A 351 -14.73 5.08 8.69
CA GLY A 351 -14.75 4.02 7.69
C GLY A 351 -15.97 4.18 6.78
N THR A 352 -15.77 4.08 5.46
CA THR A 352 -16.87 4.13 4.47
C THR A 352 -16.79 2.94 3.54
N LEU A 353 -17.91 2.25 3.32
CA LEU A 353 -17.99 1.16 2.35
C LEU A 353 -17.93 1.71 0.91
N VAL A 354 -16.99 1.22 0.11
CA VAL A 354 -16.75 1.61 -1.28
C VAL A 354 -16.56 0.39 -2.17
N LEU A 355 -16.67 0.60 -3.49
CA LEU A 355 -16.18 -0.33 -4.50
C LEU A 355 -14.84 0.18 -5.01
N GLU A 356 -13.83 -0.67 -5.02
CA GLU A 356 -12.53 -0.35 -5.61
C GLU A 356 -12.34 -1.08 -6.94
N HIS A 357 -11.94 -0.33 -7.97
CA HIS A 357 -11.78 -0.81 -9.34
C HIS A 357 -10.30 -0.87 -9.73
N GLY A 358 -9.91 -1.91 -10.45
CA GLY A 358 -8.55 -2.00 -10.99
C GLY A 358 -7.50 -2.39 -9.94
N GLY A 359 -7.88 -3.21 -8.95
CA GLY A 359 -6.92 -3.83 -8.03
C GLY A 359 -5.97 -4.80 -8.75
N SER A 360 -4.82 -5.05 -8.13
CA SER A 360 -3.86 -6.05 -8.59
C SER A 360 -4.60 -7.35 -8.89
N GLY A 361 -4.48 -7.85 -10.12
CA GLY A 361 -5.25 -8.98 -10.62
C GLY A 361 -5.12 -10.25 -9.77
N THR A 362 -5.73 -11.34 -10.19
CA THR A 362 -5.61 -12.64 -9.50
C THR A 362 -4.14 -12.98 -9.24
N GLY A 363 -3.75 -13.08 -7.96
CA GLY A 363 -2.36 -13.32 -7.54
C GLY A 363 -1.51 -12.06 -7.23
N GLY A 364 -2.12 -10.87 -7.19
CA GLY A 364 -1.47 -9.66 -6.70
C GLY A 364 -1.12 -9.70 -5.21
N PRO A 365 -0.27 -8.77 -4.72
CA PRO A 365 0.10 -8.73 -3.32
C PRO A 365 -1.12 -8.42 -2.44
N ALA A 366 -1.15 -9.01 -1.23
CA ALA A 366 -2.16 -8.71 -0.23
C ALA A 366 -2.05 -7.26 0.31
N VAL A 367 -0.95 -6.58 0.02
CA VAL A 367 -0.69 -5.19 0.38
C VAL A 367 -0.20 -4.45 -0.86
N ASP A 368 -0.91 -3.42 -1.29
CA ASP A 368 -0.56 -2.54 -2.39
C ASP A 368 0.09 -1.27 -1.84
N VAL A 369 1.39 -1.16 -2.07
CA VAL A 369 2.22 0.01 -1.78
C VAL A 369 3.07 0.25 -3.04
N PRO A 370 3.10 1.47 -3.60
CA PRO A 370 3.90 1.77 -4.78
C PRO A 370 5.39 1.49 -4.55
N VAL A 371 6.09 1.10 -5.61
CA VAL A 371 7.54 0.83 -5.57
C VAL A 371 8.31 2.02 -4.98
N GLY A 372 9.21 1.74 -4.04
CA GLY A 372 9.97 2.74 -3.29
C GLY A 372 9.16 3.53 -2.25
N GLY A 373 7.86 3.23 -2.11
CA GLY A 373 6.99 3.74 -1.07
C GLY A 373 7.02 2.89 0.20
N GLY A 374 6.31 3.37 1.21
CA GLY A 374 6.12 2.61 2.45
C GLY A 374 5.12 3.29 3.36
N VAL A 375 4.78 2.61 4.46
CA VAL A 375 3.87 3.12 5.48
C VAL A 375 4.59 3.03 6.81
N PHE A 376 4.67 4.16 7.50
CA PHE A 376 5.05 4.18 8.91
C PHE A 376 3.76 4.05 9.71
N ALA A 377 3.63 2.98 10.49
CA ALA A 377 2.38 2.58 11.11
C ALA A 377 2.51 2.30 12.60
N VAL A 378 1.38 2.35 13.30
CA VAL A 378 1.24 2.00 14.72
C VAL A 378 -0.02 1.18 14.90
N ALA A 379 -0.04 0.28 15.89
CA ALA A 379 -1.25 -0.45 16.25
C ALA A 379 -2.30 0.53 16.82
N GLN A 380 -3.47 0.59 16.18
CA GLN A 380 -4.57 1.47 16.56
C GLN A 380 -5.03 1.18 18.00
N GLU A 381 -5.05 -0.08 18.40
CA GLU A 381 -5.45 -0.55 19.73
C GLU A 381 -4.51 -0.02 20.82
N ASP A 382 -3.20 0.03 20.56
CA ASP A 382 -2.22 0.59 21.49
C ASP A 382 -2.46 2.10 21.69
N VAL A 383 -2.78 2.82 20.60
CA VAL A 383 -3.11 4.25 20.63
C VAL A 383 -4.39 4.49 21.43
N VAL A 384 -5.45 3.70 21.16
CA VAL A 384 -6.72 3.78 21.90
C VAL A 384 -6.54 3.45 23.39
N ALA A 385 -5.71 2.46 23.70
CA ALA A 385 -5.36 2.08 25.08
C ALA A 385 -4.38 3.05 25.76
N GLN A 386 -3.90 4.08 25.06
CA GLN A 386 -2.92 5.05 25.54
C GLN A 386 -1.63 4.41 26.07
N VAL A 387 -1.16 3.36 25.38
CA VAL A 387 0.12 2.73 25.68
C VAL A 387 1.23 3.77 25.51
N SER A 388 2.11 3.90 26.50
CA SER A 388 3.12 4.97 26.52
C SER A 388 4.12 4.88 25.37
N ASN A 389 4.46 3.67 24.94
CA ASN A 389 5.33 3.38 23.80
C ASN A 389 4.63 2.31 22.94
N PRO A 390 3.70 2.71 22.06
CA PRO A 390 3.00 1.76 21.19
C PRO A 390 3.99 1.13 20.20
N GLN A 391 3.73 -0.10 19.74
CA GLN A 391 4.63 -0.76 18.78
C GLN A 391 4.49 -0.10 17.41
N GLU A 392 5.59 0.45 16.91
CA GLU A 392 5.69 1.05 15.59
C GLU A 392 6.15 0.03 14.54
N TYR A 393 5.75 0.23 13.29
CA TYR A 393 6.07 -0.64 12.16
C TYR A 393 6.46 0.17 10.93
N LEU A 394 7.44 -0.32 10.17
CA LEU A 394 7.69 0.11 8.80
C LEU A 394 7.14 -0.97 7.87
N ILE A 395 6.18 -0.61 7.02
CA ILE A 395 5.68 -1.48 5.96
C ILE A 395 6.30 -1.00 4.65
N THR A 396 7.04 -1.87 3.97
CA THR A 396 7.72 -1.53 2.70
C THR A 396 6.82 -1.77 1.50
N ASP A 397 7.27 -1.37 0.30
CA ASP A 397 6.63 -1.67 -0.98
C ASP A 397 6.41 -3.18 -1.26
N GLN A 398 7.19 -4.06 -0.61
CA GLN A 398 6.98 -5.50 -0.62
C GLN A 398 5.84 -6.00 0.30
N GLY A 399 5.14 -5.10 1.01
CA GLY A 399 4.08 -5.48 1.96
C GLY A 399 4.59 -6.16 3.25
N THR A 400 5.90 -6.14 3.50
CA THR A 400 6.50 -6.69 4.73
C THR A 400 6.49 -5.65 5.84
N ALA A 401 5.95 -6.02 7.00
CA ALA A 401 5.92 -5.20 8.21
C ALA A 401 7.14 -5.52 9.10
N TYR A 402 7.98 -4.51 9.31
CA TYR A 402 9.15 -4.57 10.18
C TYR A 402 8.86 -3.84 11.48
N PRO A 403 8.81 -4.51 12.64
CA PRO A 403 8.66 -3.84 13.93
C PRO A 403 9.86 -2.93 14.18
N ILE A 404 9.61 -1.71 14.68
CA ILE A 404 10.64 -0.71 14.93
C ILE A 404 10.81 -0.53 16.45
N ASP A 405 12.05 -0.52 16.92
CA ASP A 405 12.34 -0.10 18.30
C ASP A 405 12.16 1.41 18.47
N SER A 406 11.84 1.85 19.68
CA SER A 406 11.61 3.25 20.07
C SER A 406 12.68 4.25 19.60
N THR A 407 13.93 3.82 19.43
CA THR A 407 15.03 4.69 18.96
C THR A 407 15.27 4.62 17.46
N ALA A 408 14.79 3.56 16.81
CA ALA A 408 15.09 3.25 15.41
C ALA A 408 14.35 4.17 14.43
N ALA A 409 13.12 4.60 14.73
CA ALA A 409 12.36 5.48 13.84
C ALA A 409 13.11 6.80 13.53
N ALA A 410 13.73 7.42 14.54
CA ALA A 410 14.54 8.63 14.35
C ALA A 410 15.81 8.36 13.53
N LEU A 411 16.45 7.22 13.73
CA LEU A 411 17.68 6.82 13.03
C LEU A 411 17.44 6.47 11.56
N LEU A 412 16.25 5.96 11.24
CA LEU A 412 15.81 5.65 9.89
C LEU A 412 15.21 6.86 9.15
N GLY A 413 15.08 8.01 9.83
CA GLY A 413 14.50 9.23 9.23
C GLY A 413 12.98 9.22 9.15
N LEU A 414 12.30 8.37 9.94
CA LEU A 414 10.83 8.25 9.99
C LEU A 414 10.20 9.17 11.04
N GLY A 415 10.98 9.62 12.03
CA GLY A 415 10.46 10.33 13.22
C GLY A 415 9.82 11.70 12.99
N SER A 416 9.85 12.26 11.78
CA SER A 416 9.10 13.48 11.42
C SER A 416 7.71 13.20 10.84
N THR A 417 7.36 11.93 10.63
CA THR A 417 6.10 11.50 10.03
C THR A 417 5.22 10.91 11.12
N SER A 418 3.96 11.37 11.19
CA SER A 418 2.97 10.75 12.10
C SER A 418 2.67 9.33 11.60
N PRO A 419 2.73 8.30 12.48
CA PRO A 419 2.41 6.95 12.08
C PRO A 419 0.91 6.82 11.76
N VAL A 420 0.59 6.03 10.74
CA VAL A 420 -0.79 5.65 10.40
C VAL A 420 -1.29 4.62 11.40
N GLU A 421 -2.46 4.87 12.00
CA GLU A 421 -3.13 3.91 12.86
C GLU A 421 -3.70 2.75 12.04
N LEU A 422 -3.19 1.54 12.24
CA LEU A 422 -3.67 0.31 11.60
C LEU A 422 -4.26 -0.64 12.64
N PRO A 423 -5.41 -1.30 12.36
CA PRO A 423 -5.94 -2.33 13.24
C PRO A 423 -4.92 -3.45 13.45
N GLN A 424 -4.79 -3.93 14.68
CA GLN A 424 -3.87 -5.01 15.04
C GLN A 424 -4.14 -6.28 14.23
N GLY A 425 -5.42 -6.60 14.00
CA GLY A 425 -5.80 -7.74 13.17
C GLY A 425 -5.28 -7.68 11.74
N LEU A 426 -5.08 -6.47 11.19
CA LEU A 426 -4.43 -6.29 9.90
C LEU A 426 -2.91 -6.47 10.01
N LEU A 427 -2.27 -5.85 11.02
CA LEU A 427 -0.83 -6.01 11.24
C LEU A 427 -0.42 -7.48 11.44
N ASP A 428 -1.27 -8.28 12.07
CA ASP A 428 -1.04 -9.70 12.34
C ASP A 428 -1.04 -10.59 11.09
N VAL A 429 -1.70 -10.16 10.00
CA VAL A 429 -1.72 -10.93 8.73
C VAL A 429 -0.63 -10.50 7.75
N LEU A 430 0.05 -9.39 8.01
CA LEU A 430 1.16 -8.95 7.18
C LEU A 430 2.36 -9.89 7.34
N GLN A 431 3.12 -10.05 6.24
CA GLN A 431 4.41 -10.73 6.33
C GLN A 431 5.30 -9.97 7.31
N ARG A 432 5.85 -10.67 8.31
CA ARG A 432 6.73 -10.05 9.31
C ARG A 432 8.20 -10.15 8.94
N GLY A 433 8.88 -9.00 9.01
CA GLY A 433 10.33 -8.91 8.99
C GLY A 433 10.96 -8.92 10.39
N PRO A 434 12.29 -8.89 10.49
CA PRO A 434 13.00 -8.75 11.76
C PRO A 434 12.72 -7.39 12.43
N VAL A 435 12.94 -7.32 13.74
CA VAL A 435 12.86 -6.08 14.50
C VAL A 435 14.02 -5.16 14.11
N LEU A 436 13.70 -3.94 13.69
CA LEU A 436 14.66 -2.88 13.38
C LEU A 436 15.09 -2.19 14.67
N SER A 437 16.30 -2.49 15.11
CA SER A 437 16.92 -1.86 16.28
C SER A 437 18.41 -1.66 16.06
N ARG A 438 18.99 -0.63 16.70
CA ARG A 438 20.44 -0.40 16.65
C ARG A 438 21.22 -1.60 17.17
N GLY A 439 20.81 -2.17 18.30
CA GLY A 439 21.50 -3.32 18.90
C GLY A 439 21.56 -4.53 17.98
N ALA A 440 20.48 -4.82 17.24
CA ALA A 440 20.47 -5.88 16.26
C ALA A 440 21.33 -5.55 15.03
N ALA A 441 21.42 -4.28 14.63
CA ALA A 441 22.25 -3.86 13.51
C ALA A 441 23.76 -3.94 13.82
N GLU A 442 24.17 -3.67 15.06
CA GLU A 442 25.57 -3.76 15.50
C GLU A 442 26.06 -5.21 15.65
N ALA A 443 25.14 -6.18 15.72
CA ALA A 443 25.47 -7.58 15.86
C ALA A 443 26.30 -8.08 14.66
N THR A 444 27.31 -8.90 14.97
CA THR A 444 28.07 -9.61 13.93
C THR A 444 27.21 -10.72 13.35
N VAL A 445 27.06 -10.73 12.02
CA VAL A 445 26.30 -11.77 11.33
C VAL A 445 27.17 -13.00 11.20
N GLY A 446 26.89 -14.00 12.05
CA GLY A 446 27.43 -15.34 11.86
C GLY A 446 27.03 -15.88 10.49
N GLY A 447 27.95 -16.53 9.78
CA GLY A 447 27.59 -17.26 8.56
C GLY A 447 26.56 -18.33 8.92
N GLY A 448 25.31 -18.12 8.54
CA GLY A 448 24.27 -19.14 8.65
C GLY A 448 24.70 -20.34 7.80
N SER A 449 24.83 -21.49 8.46
CA SER A 449 25.00 -22.81 7.86
C SER A 449 23.74 -23.25 7.11
#